data_AF-A0A1Y1YKC8-F1
#
_entry.id   AF-A0A1Y1YKC8-F1
#
_cell.length_a   1.000
_cell.length_b   1.000
_cell.length_c   1.000
_cell.angle_alpha   90.00
_cell.angle_beta   90.00
_cell.angle_gamma   90.00
#
_symmetry.space_group_name_H-M   'P 1'
#
loop_
_entity.id
_entity.type
_entity.pdbx_description
1 polymer ?
#
loop_
_entity_poly.entity_id
_entity_poly.type
_entity_poly.pdbx_seq_one_letter_code
_entity_poly.pdbx_strand_id
1 'polypeptide(L)'
;MNSFEYYKNKKKSVVIDLLKELNIYDENNLNSETIKKIIYFVIDNIKTKKCKNEILEKLLKELFEKYWYNKYYEFDDYLKYDNDFILKNVNGMKLLYHSIGCNNFEITKILLKNGVSIKNKDNNIIEYLIDKDKLNFENLHFVLKIVKDASLCTIKSLTMLANNMVNKYDLYKEIFQYKYYDINFILNLLFIYKQKIKFSDKNLKEYIYNNNNSLIKVNNFIEYNKSLFYFTLTSASRLDNKIHNYRYTRLLIEYANNNDIILDINQYTDFHEDVFGAVIRIGSMILFNIVVDYANKHNIILNVNNKTTNSKSPLSDLAIFNNNIELLKKYIEYAEEKNILINLNNIYNGNIIISSILSYSRVEIFDIIIEYTKKHNIIIQVNNSNMNLLEICKKEGKKYKEIISRFNNYKSNFKFIDNWK
;
A
#
# COMPACT_ATOMS: atom_id res chain seq x y z
N MET A 1 -23.75 30.55 3.14
CA MET A 1 -24.52 29.79 4.14
C MET A 1 -23.89 30.02 5.51
N ASN A 2 -24.47 30.92 6.30
CA ASN A 2 -23.97 31.20 7.66
C ASN A 2 -24.01 29.92 8.54
N SER A 3 -23.30 29.92 9.67
CA SER A 3 -23.27 28.77 10.59
C SER A 3 -24.68 28.34 11.01
N PHE A 4 -25.62 29.28 11.10
CA PHE A 4 -27.02 29.04 11.43
C PHE A 4 -27.75 28.18 10.39
N GLU A 5 -27.72 28.58 9.12
CA GLU A 5 -28.41 27.90 8.02
C GLU A 5 -27.88 26.46 7.84
N TYR A 6 -26.61 26.21 8.20
CA TYR A 6 -26.03 24.86 8.24
C TYR A 6 -26.71 23.93 9.24
N TYR A 7 -26.78 24.35 10.50
CA TYR A 7 -27.33 23.50 11.56
C TYR A 7 -28.82 23.27 11.31
N LYS A 8 -29.55 24.31 10.88
CA LYS A 8 -30.97 24.21 10.52
C LYS A 8 -31.25 23.18 9.43
N ASN A 9 -30.37 23.07 8.44
CA ASN A 9 -30.53 22.15 7.31
C ASN A 9 -29.91 20.76 7.54
N LYS A 10 -29.28 20.52 8.70
CA LYS A 10 -28.64 19.24 9.02
C LYS A 10 -29.67 18.28 9.63
N LYS A 11 -30.02 17.22 8.88
CA LYS A 11 -31.07 16.23 9.22
C LYS A 11 -30.97 15.60 10.62
N LYS A 12 -29.78 15.52 11.21
CA LYS A 12 -29.53 15.06 12.59
C LYS A 12 -28.40 15.90 13.18
N SER A 13 -28.75 16.89 13.99
CA SER A 13 -27.80 17.79 14.64
C SER A 13 -27.86 17.55 16.14
N VAL A 14 -26.75 17.06 16.70
CA VAL A 14 -26.58 16.86 18.15
C VAL A 14 -26.64 18.21 18.86
N VAL A 15 -26.14 19.27 18.22
CA VAL A 15 -26.34 20.65 18.69
C VAL A 15 -27.84 20.94 18.81
N ILE A 16 -28.64 20.74 17.77
CA ILE A 16 -30.10 20.97 17.84
C ILE A 16 -30.79 20.07 18.86
N ASP A 17 -30.42 18.79 18.94
CA ASP A 17 -31.01 17.85 19.88
C ASP A 17 -30.74 18.28 21.34
N LEU A 18 -29.51 18.69 21.65
CA LEU A 18 -29.19 19.31 22.95
C LEU A 18 -29.97 20.60 23.18
N LEU A 19 -30.16 21.43 22.16
CA LEU A 19 -30.94 22.66 22.30
C LEU A 19 -32.40 22.39 22.62
N LYS A 20 -32.96 21.33 22.04
CA LYS A 20 -34.31 20.86 22.35
C LYS A 20 -34.37 20.29 23.76
N GLU A 21 -33.41 19.46 24.16
CA GLU A 21 -33.32 18.92 25.53
C GLU A 21 -33.17 20.01 26.60
N LEU A 22 -32.47 21.10 26.28
CA LEU A 22 -32.25 22.23 27.19
C LEU A 22 -33.37 23.27 27.16
N ASN A 23 -34.40 23.09 26.32
CA ASN A 23 -35.47 24.07 26.06
C ASN A 23 -35.00 25.46 25.58
N ILE A 24 -33.89 25.51 24.82
CA ILE A 24 -33.31 26.75 24.27
C ILE A 24 -33.49 26.83 22.74
N TYR A 25 -34.02 25.78 22.13
CA TYR A 25 -34.28 25.72 20.69
C TYR A 25 -35.56 26.48 20.30
N ASP A 26 -35.41 27.55 19.52
CA ASP A 26 -36.52 28.24 18.84
C ASP A 26 -36.21 28.31 17.33
N GLU A 27 -37.03 27.62 16.52
CA GLU A 27 -36.87 27.53 15.05
C GLU A 27 -36.94 28.87 14.34
N ASN A 28 -37.55 29.87 14.99
CA ASN A 28 -37.79 31.20 14.46
C ASN A 28 -36.75 32.24 14.93
N ASN A 29 -35.95 31.94 15.97
CA ASN A 29 -35.05 32.92 16.64
C ASN A 29 -33.60 32.46 16.83
N LEU A 30 -33.17 31.33 16.27
CA LEU A 30 -31.74 30.98 16.28
C LEU A 30 -30.97 31.98 15.39
N ASN A 31 -30.33 32.97 15.99
CA ASN A 31 -29.38 33.85 15.32
C ASN A 31 -27.94 33.46 15.73
N SER A 32 -26.94 34.08 15.09
CA SER A 32 -25.53 33.78 15.39
C SER A 32 -25.15 34.02 16.86
N GLU A 33 -25.86 34.91 17.56
CA GLU A 33 -25.67 35.23 18.97
C GLU A 33 -26.26 34.14 19.88
N THR A 34 -27.41 33.56 19.51
CA THR A 34 -27.99 32.39 20.17
C THR A 34 -27.03 31.20 20.09
N ILE A 35 -26.46 30.90 18.92
CA ILE A 35 -25.46 29.82 18.75
C ILE A 35 -24.21 30.08 19.61
N LYS A 36 -23.75 31.33 19.74
CA LYS A 36 -22.64 31.66 20.66
C LYS A 36 -23.01 31.38 22.10
N LYS A 37 -24.17 31.86 22.57
CA LYS A 37 -24.68 31.60 23.93
C LYS A 37 -24.81 30.11 24.22
N ILE A 38 -25.13 29.31 23.21
CA ILE A 38 -25.21 27.85 23.26
C ILE A 38 -23.83 27.23 23.43
N ILE A 39 -22.84 27.67 22.64
CA ILE A 39 -21.47 27.18 22.80
C ILE A 39 -20.95 27.56 24.19
N TYR A 40 -21.22 28.79 24.66
CA TYR A 40 -20.91 29.22 26.03
C TYR A 40 -21.63 28.39 27.10
N PHE A 41 -22.94 28.16 26.97
CA PHE A 41 -23.74 27.37 27.91
C PHE A 41 -23.32 25.91 27.95
N VAL A 42 -23.03 25.31 26.80
CA VAL A 42 -22.50 23.95 26.71
C VAL A 42 -21.19 23.91 27.44
N ILE A 43 -20.23 24.79 27.10
CA ILE A 43 -18.91 24.87 27.75
C ILE A 43 -19.02 25.02 29.28
N ASP A 44 -19.91 25.90 29.74
CA ASP A 44 -20.15 26.15 31.17
C ASP A 44 -20.81 24.95 31.89
N ASN A 45 -21.70 24.21 31.22
CA ASN A 45 -22.27 22.98 31.77
C ASN A 45 -21.30 21.78 31.75
N ILE A 46 -20.21 21.83 30.98
CA ILE A 46 -19.14 20.84 31.12
C ILE A 46 -18.41 21.03 32.46
N LYS A 47 -18.25 22.27 32.95
CA LYS A 47 -17.60 22.57 34.25
C LYS A 47 -18.28 21.88 35.44
N THR A 48 -19.59 21.66 35.36
CA THR A 48 -20.41 21.13 36.46
C THR A 48 -20.54 19.59 36.46
N LYS A 49 -19.76 18.86 35.63
CA LYS A 49 -19.84 17.39 35.45
C LYS A 49 -21.23 16.86 35.02
N LYS A 50 -22.15 17.72 34.58
CA LYS A 50 -23.52 17.32 34.19
C LYS A 50 -23.59 16.68 32.80
N CYS A 51 -22.65 16.99 31.90
CA CYS A 51 -22.65 16.45 30.53
C CYS A 51 -21.77 15.18 30.42
N LYS A 52 -22.31 14.10 29.86
CA LYS A 52 -21.54 12.87 29.58
C LYS A 52 -20.45 13.15 28.53
N ASN A 53 -19.22 12.64 28.73
CA ASN A 53 -18.07 12.83 27.81
C ASN A 53 -18.40 12.54 26.33
N GLU A 54 -19.29 11.59 26.06
CA GLU A 54 -19.71 11.23 24.70
C GLU A 54 -20.57 12.32 24.02
N ILE A 55 -21.43 13.00 24.78
CA ILE A 55 -22.28 14.10 24.29
C ILE A 55 -21.39 15.30 23.93
N LEU A 56 -20.40 15.58 24.77
CA LEU A 56 -19.42 16.63 24.54
C LEU A 56 -18.56 16.39 23.29
N GLU A 57 -18.06 15.16 23.10
CA GLU A 57 -17.27 14.82 21.93
C GLU A 57 -18.09 14.96 20.63
N LYS A 58 -19.37 14.58 20.65
CA LYS A 58 -20.29 14.74 19.51
C LYS A 58 -20.55 16.22 19.19
N LEU A 59 -20.78 17.03 20.22
CA LEU A 59 -21.08 18.45 20.07
C LEU A 59 -19.86 19.23 19.53
N LEU A 60 -18.66 18.99 20.07
CA LEU A 60 -17.44 19.61 19.57
C LEU A 60 -17.11 19.21 18.13
N LYS A 61 -17.32 17.94 17.76
CA LYS A 61 -17.16 17.48 16.37
C LYS A 61 -18.08 18.23 15.41
N GLU A 62 -19.34 18.42 15.79
CA GLU A 62 -20.32 19.12 14.99
C GLU A 62 -20.06 20.63 14.91
N LEU A 63 -19.53 21.25 15.98
CA LEU A 63 -19.05 22.63 15.92
C LEU A 63 -17.90 22.78 14.93
N PHE A 64 -16.96 21.83 14.90
CA PHE A 64 -15.75 21.92 14.07
C PHE A 64 -15.99 21.71 12.57
N GLU A 65 -17.13 21.14 12.17
CA GLU A 65 -17.48 20.87 10.76
C GLU A 65 -17.70 22.15 9.92
N LYS A 66 -18.05 23.29 10.52
CA LYS A 66 -18.31 24.53 9.76
C LYS A 66 -17.93 25.84 10.46
N TYR A 67 -17.26 25.80 11.61
CA TYR A 67 -16.88 27.04 12.28
C TYR A 67 -15.79 27.78 11.48
N TRP A 68 -16.16 28.87 10.81
CA TRP A 68 -15.23 29.83 10.22
C TRP A 68 -14.80 30.82 11.30
N TYR A 69 -13.49 30.87 11.54
CA TYR A 69 -12.83 31.90 12.34
C TYR A 69 -13.22 33.28 11.78
N ASN A 70 -13.78 34.14 12.62
CA ASN A 70 -13.89 35.55 12.33
C ASN A 70 -13.12 36.28 13.43
N LYS A 71 -12.10 37.06 13.02
CA LYS A 71 -11.09 37.74 13.84
C LYS A 71 -11.66 38.69 14.91
N TYR A 72 -12.97 38.91 14.90
CA TYR A 72 -13.71 39.77 15.82
C TYR A 72 -14.46 39.03 16.94
N TYR A 73 -14.31 37.70 17.10
CA TYR A 73 -15.05 36.94 18.12
C TYR A 73 -14.18 36.43 19.27
N GLU A 74 -14.64 36.71 20.49
CA GLU A 74 -14.09 36.40 21.83
C GLU A 74 -13.99 34.89 22.18
N PHE A 75 -14.00 34.01 21.18
CA PHE A 75 -13.75 32.57 21.39
C PHE A 75 -12.29 32.29 21.83
N ASP A 76 -11.40 33.26 21.57
CA ASP A 76 -9.97 33.22 21.86
C ASP A 76 -9.64 33.30 23.37
N ASP A 77 -10.49 33.94 24.18
CA ASP A 77 -10.24 34.02 25.63
C ASP A 77 -10.59 32.71 26.34
N TYR A 78 -11.62 31.99 25.90
CA TYR A 78 -12.06 30.78 26.61
C TYR A 78 -11.17 29.55 26.36
N LEU A 79 -10.71 29.35 25.11
CA LEU A 79 -9.69 28.33 24.81
C LEU A 79 -8.33 28.68 25.42
N LYS A 80 -8.09 29.92 25.89
CA LYS A 80 -6.93 30.26 26.72
C LYS A 80 -7.14 29.91 28.19
N TYR A 81 -8.36 30.06 28.71
CA TYR A 81 -8.66 29.95 30.15
C TYR A 81 -8.93 28.52 30.66
N ASP A 82 -9.39 27.58 29.82
CA ASP A 82 -9.79 26.22 30.26
C ASP A 82 -9.07 25.07 29.50
N ASN A 83 -7.78 25.28 29.22
CA ASN A 83 -6.92 24.33 28.50
C ASN A 83 -6.78 22.97 29.18
N ASP A 84 -6.59 22.96 30.49
CA ASP A 84 -6.36 21.74 31.26
C ASP A 84 -7.57 20.81 31.24
N PHE A 85 -8.78 21.35 31.15
CA PHE A 85 -10.01 20.60 31.31
C PHE A 85 -10.44 19.86 30.02
N ILE A 86 -10.32 20.53 28.85
CA ILE A 86 -10.58 19.89 27.54
C ILE A 86 -9.53 18.79 27.28
N LEU A 87 -8.27 19.05 27.64
CA LEU A 87 -7.17 18.08 27.53
C LEU A 87 -7.31 16.87 28.47
N LYS A 88 -7.86 17.07 29.68
CA LYS A 88 -8.06 16.00 30.68
C LYS A 88 -9.32 15.17 30.45
N ASN A 89 -10.39 15.73 29.87
CA ASN A 89 -11.71 15.07 29.82
C ASN A 89 -12.20 14.67 28.42
N VAL A 90 -11.69 15.30 27.36
CA VAL A 90 -11.96 14.89 25.98
C VAL A 90 -10.67 14.35 25.40
N ASN A 91 -10.75 13.31 24.57
CA ASN A 91 -9.59 12.83 23.84
C ASN A 91 -9.16 13.91 22.82
N GLY A 92 -8.34 14.87 23.27
CA GLY A 92 -7.92 16.06 22.51
C GLY A 92 -7.27 15.70 21.17
N MET A 93 -6.71 14.49 21.09
CA MET A 93 -6.21 13.91 19.86
C MET A 93 -7.31 13.64 18.82
N LYS A 94 -8.45 13.05 19.22
CA LYS A 94 -9.59 12.81 18.30
C LYS A 94 -10.16 14.12 17.78
N LEU A 95 -10.23 15.14 18.64
CA LEU A 95 -10.65 16.49 18.26
C LEU A 95 -9.68 17.12 17.26
N LEU A 96 -8.38 17.01 17.52
CA LEU A 96 -7.33 17.45 16.62
C LEU A 96 -7.50 16.78 15.24
N TYR A 97 -7.62 15.45 15.22
CA TYR A 97 -7.75 14.67 13.99
C TYR A 97 -9.01 15.02 13.20
N HIS A 98 -10.14 15.22 13.90
CA HIS A 98 -11.39 15.64 13.28
C HIS A 98 -11.30 17.06 12.73
N SER A 99 -10.69 18.01 13.46
CA SER A 99 -10.50 19.39 13.01
C SER A 99 -9.64 19.47 11.74
N ILE A 100 -8.56 18.66 11.67
CA ILE A 100 -7.72 18.52 10.48
C ILE A 100 -8.53 17.93 9.32
N GLY A 101 -9.31 16.88 9.56
CA GLY A 101 -10.14 16.25 8.53
C GLY A 101 -11.27 17.15 7.99
N CYS A 102 -11.67 18.16 8.74
CA CYS A 102 -12.59 19.21 8.31
C CYS A 102 -11.87 20.44 7.72
N ASN A 103 -10.55 20.38 7.52
CA ASN A 103 -9.68 21.48 7.09
C ASN A 103 -9.80 22.74 7.99
N ASN A 104 -10.19 22.56 9.25
CA ASN A 104 -10.33 23.65 10.22
C ASN A 104 -8.99 23.93 10.91
N PHE A 105 -8.09 24.55 10.15
CA PHE A 105 -6.70 24.77 10.56
C PHE A 105 -6.55 25.76 11.72
N GLU A 106 -7.52 26.65 11.95
CA GLU A 106 -7.47 27.58 13.08
C GLU A 106 -7.69 26.86 14.42
N ILE A 107 -8.75 26.04 14.50
CA ILE A 107 -8.99 25.20 15.68
C ILE A 107 -7.83 24.22 15.87
N THR A 108 -7.32 23.66 14.78
CA THR A 108 -6.14 22.80 14.79
C THR A 108 -4.94 23.51 15.44
N LYS A 109 -4.60 24.73 15.00
CA LYS A 109 -3.49 25.52 15.58
C LYS A 109 -3.69 25.79 17.07
N ILE A 110 -4.92 26.05 17.52
CA ILE A 110 -5.21 26.25 18.94
C ILE A 110 -4.93 24.96 19.72
N LEU A 111 -5.45 23.82 19.27
CA LEU A 111 -5.20 22.52 19.91
C LEU A 111 -3.71 22.18 19.99
N LEU A 112 -2.93 22.48 18.94
CA LEU A 112 -1.48 22.28 18.92
C LEU A 112 -0.75 23.19 19.91
N LYS A 113 -1.12 24.48 19.97
CA LYS A 113 -0.55 25.44 20.93
C LYS A 113 -0.78 25.01 22.37
N ASN A 114 -1.88 24.30 22.62
CA ASN A 114 -2.26 23.79 23.93
C ASN A 114 -1.69 22.38 24.21
N GLY A 115 -0.68 21.93 23.45
CA GLY A 115 0.08 20.73 23.78
C GLY A 115 -0.50 19.41 23.27
N VAL A 116 -1.57 19.42 22.47
CA VAL A 116 -2.01 18.20 21.77
C VAL A 116 -0.99 17.85 20.69
N SER A 117 -0.41 16.66 20.77
CA SER A 117 0.55 16.18 19.77
C SER A 117 -0.14 15.61 18.53
N ILE A 118 0.36 15.97 17.34
CA ILE A 118 0.01 15.30 16.07
C ILE A 118 0.60 13.89 16.03
N LYS A 119 1.80 13.71 16.57
CA LYS A 119 2.46 12.40 16.62
C LYS A 119 1.98 11.67 17.86
N ASN A 120 1.25 10.58 17.67
CA ASN A 120 0.92 9.62 18.72
C ASN A 120 1.50 8.26 18.33
N LYS A 121 2.05 7.54 19.31
CA LYS A 121 2.58 6.18 19.12
C LYS A 121 1.50 5.21 18.64
N ASP A 122 0.26 5.40 19.10
CA ASP A 122 -0.81 4.43 18.88
C ASP A 122 -1.70 4.78 17.68
N ASN A 123 -1.56 5.97 17.09
CA ASN A 123 -2.52 6.49 16.12
C ASN A 123 -1.87 7.47 15.13
N ASN A 124 -1.90 7.13 13.83
CA ASN A 124 -1.37 7.97 12.75
C ASN A 124 -2.49 8.84 12.12
N ILE A 125 -2.28 10.15 12.00
CA ILE A 125 -3.27 11.09 11.44
C ILE A 125 -3.58 10.81 9.98
N ILE A 126 -2.57 10.52 9.15
CA ILE A 126 -2.78 10.25 7.73
C ILE A 126 -3.62 8.98 7.57
N GLU A 127 -3.28 7.91 8.29
CA GLU A 127 -4.09 6.67 8.31
C GLU A 127 -5.52 6.94 8.75
N TYR A 128 -5.72 7.67 9.85
CA TYR A 128 -7.05 8.05 10.34
C TYR A 128 -7.87 8.82 9.30
N LEU A 129 -7.25 9.80 8.62
CA LEU A 129 -7.93 10.61 7.61
C LEU A 129 -8.28 9.78 6.37
N ILE A 130 -7.47 8.78 6.01
CA ILE A 130 -7.80 7.86 4.92
C ILE A 130 -8.98 6.96 5.35
N ASP A 131 -8.95 6.38 6.55
CA ASP A 131 -10.02 5.54 7.10
C ASP A 131 -11.37 6.26 7.20
N LYS A 132 -11.35 7.57 7.41
CA LYS A 132 -12.56 8.42 7.45
C LYS A 132 -12.93 9.03 6.11
N ASP A 133 -12.19 8.73 5.05
CA ASP A 133 -12.30 9.34 3.73
C ASP A 133 -12.28 10.89 3.76
N LYS A 134 -11.44 11.45 4.63
CA LYS A 134 -11.26 12.89 4.81
C LYS A 134 -9.92 13.42 4.30
N LEU A 135 -8.95 12.55 3.98
CA LEU A 135 -7.65 12.99 3.47
C LEU A 135 -7.78 13.68 2.10
N ASN A 136 -7.26 14.90 2.00
CA ASN A 136 -7.17 15.73 0.80
C ASN A 136 -5.84 16.51 0.78
N PHE A 137 -5.58 17.28 -0.28
CA PHE A 137 -4.29 18.01 -0.41
C PHE A 137 -4.07 19.03 0.69
N GLU A 138 -5.11 19.80 1.04
CA GLU A 138 -4.99 20.89 2.02
C GLU A 138 -4.59 20.34 3.39
N ASN A 139 -5.30 19.32 3.88
CA ASN A 139 -4.98 18.75 5.18
C ASN A 139 -3.69 17.92 5.18
N LEU A 140 -3.36 17.24 4.09
CA LEU A 140 -2.07 16.57 3.92
C LEU A 140 -0.92 17.59 4.03
N HIS A 141 -0.93 18.65 3.23
CA HIS A 141 0.10 19.68 3.25
C HIS A 141 0.21 20.36 4.61
N PHE A 142 -0.91 20.66 5.25
CA PHE A 142 -0.94 21.24 6.58
C PHE A 142 -0.23 20.35 7.60
N VAL A 143 -0.57 19.06 7.63
CA VAL A 143 0.04 18.07 8.54
C VAL A 143 1.54 17.93 8.27
N LEU A 144 1.94 17.76 7.00
CA LEU A 144 3.34 17.59 6.60
C LEU A 144 4.19 18.81 6.91
N LYS A 145 3.64 20.02 6.77
CA LYS A 145 4.33 21.28 7.11
C LYS A 145 4.60 21.44 8.60
N ILE A 146 3.73 20.90 9.45
CA ILE A 146 3.91 20.95 10.91
C ILE A 146 4.93 19.91 11.35
N VAL A 147 4.81 18.69 10.85
CA VAL A 147 5.66 17.57 11.26
C VAL A 147 7.08 17.68 10.70
N LYS A 148 7.23 18.14 9.45
CA LYS A 148 8.51 18.38 8.77
C LYS A 148 9.43 17.16 8.64
N ASP A 149 8.85 15.96 8.66
CA ASP A 149 9.53 14.70 8.36
C ASP A 149 8.53 13.69 7.75
N ALA A 150 9.02 12.53 7.32
CA ALA A 150 8.25 11.48 6.68
C ALA A 150 7.64 10.47 7.67
N SER A 151 7.77 10.68 9.00
CA SER A 151 7.35 9.70 10.02
C SER A 151 5.85 9.37 9.99
N LEU A 152 5.02 10.28 9.49
CA LEU A 152 3.59 10.05 9.33
C LEU A 152 3.23 9.31 8.03
N CYS A 153 4.11 9.30 7.03
CA CYS A 153 3.91 8.61 5.75
C CYS A 153 4.34 7.15 5.87
N THR A 154 3.63 6.40 6.71
CA THR A 154 3.89 4.97 6.98
C THR A 154 3.57 4.12 5.75
N ILE A 155 4.17 2.93 5.68
CA ILE A 155 3.85 1.98 4.62
C ILE A 155 2.37 1.61 4.62
N LYS A 156 1.75 1.52 5.81
CA LYS A 156 0.30 1.32 5.94
C LYS A 156 -0.50 2.46 5.31
N SER A 157 -0.17 3.72 5.57
CA SER A 157 -0.86 4.85 4.92
C SER A 157 -0.71 4.82 3.39
N LEU A 158 0.49 4.48 2.90
CA LEU A 158 0.78 4.40 1.47
C LEU A 158 0.02 3.24 0.80
N THR A 159 -0.12 2.10 1.46
CA THR A 159 -0.87 0.95 0.92
C THR A 159 -2.36 1.24 0.88
N MET A 160 -2.90 1.95 1.89
CA MET A 160 -4.28 2.39 1.90
C MET A 160 -4.57 3.36 0.74
N LEU A 161 -3.65 4.28 0.44
CA LEU A 161 -3.77 5.20 -0.70
C LEU A 161 -3.65 4.49 -2.05
N ALA A 162 -2.74 3.51 -2.15
CA ALA A 162 -2.55 2.69 -3.34
C ALA A 162 -3.61 1.58 -3.49
N ASN A 163 -4.58 1.48 -2.57
CA ASN A 163 -5.68 0.53 -2.67
C ASN A 163 -6.74 1.04 -3.65
N ASN A 164 -7.13 0.17 -4.59
CA ASN A 164 -8.05 0.47 -5.69
C ASN A 164 -9.45 0.92 -5.26
N MET A 165 -9.87 0.71 -4.00
CA MET A 165 -11.15 1.21 -3.49
C MET A 165 -11.13 2.72 -3.19
N VAL A 166 -9.95 3.33 -3.04
CA VAL A 166 -9.81 4.71 -2.58
C VAL A 166 -9.30 5.64 -3.70
N ASN A 167 -8.58 5.10 -4.70
CA ASN A 167 -8.02 5.80 -5.88
C ASN A 167 -7.51 7.24 -5.60
N LYS A 168 -6.54 7.36 -4.69
CA LYS A 168 -5.92 8.64 -4.28
C LYS A 168 -4.52 8.81 -4.88
N TYR A 169 -4.37 8.55 -6.19
CA TYR A 169 -3.07 8.57 -6.87
C TYR A 169 -2.35 9.91 -6.73
N ASP A 170 -3.07 11.02 -6.88
CA ASP A 170 -2.44 12.34 -6.83
C ASP A 170 -1.96 12.69 -5.41
N LEU A 171 -2.66 12.23 -4.37
CA LEU A 171 -2.18 12.37 -2.98
C LEU A 171 -0.97 11.47 -2.71
N TYR A 172 -0.97 10.25 -3.26
CA TYR A 172 0.19 9.35 -3.19
C TYR A 172 1.41 9.98 -3.86
N LYS A 173 1.22 10.54 -5.06
CA LYS A 173 2.24 11.29 -5.80
C LYS A 173 2.75 12.48 -4.99
N GLU A 174 1.86 13.25 -4.39
CA GLU A 174 2.22 14.41 -3.57
C GLU A 174 3.13 14.01 -2.41
N ILE A 175 2.82 12.91 -1.71
CA ILE A 175 3.66 12.40 -0.61
C ILE A 175 5.09 12.11 -1.09
N PHE A 176 5.26 11.47 -2.24
CA PHE A 176 6.60 11.16 -2.77
C PHE A 176 7.35 12.37 -3.30
N GLN A 177 6.66 13.45 -3.67
CA GLN A 177 7.26 14.68 -4.17
C GLN A 177 7.56 15.69 -3.06
N TYR A 178 6.94 15.52 -1.88
CA TYR A 178 7.13 16.42 -0.75
C TYR A 178 8.53 16.28 -0.15
N LYS A 179 9.25 17.41 -0.03
CA LYS A 179 10.60 17.45 0.54
C LYS A 179 10.56 17.85 2.01
N TYR A 180 11.14 17.00 2.85
CA TYR A 180 11.27 17.24 4.28
C TYR A 180 12.71 17.58 4.67
N TYR A 181 12.86 18.25 5.81
CA TYR A 181 14.17 18.63 6.35
C TYR A 181 14.27 18.18 7.81
N ASP A 182 14.90 17.03 8.00
CA ASP A 182 15.26 16.52 9.32
C ASP A 182 16.50 17.25 9.85
N ILE A 183 16.27 18.31 10.61
CA ILE A 183 17.31 19.16 11.19
C ILE A 183 18.22 18.34 12.11
N ASN A 184 17.67 17.40 12.88
CA ASN A 184 18.46 16.58 13.81
C ASN A 184 19.43 15.68 13.04
N PHE A 185 18.97 15.07 11.95
CA PHE A 185 19.82 14.29 11.05
C PHE A 185 20.96 15.13 10.45
N ILE A 186 20.66 16.34 9.98
CA ILE A 186 21.67 17.26 9.45
C ILE A 186 22.72 17.61 10.51
N LEU A 187 22.28 17.95 11.74
CA LEU A 187 23.18 18.23 12.86
C LEU A 187 24.07 17.03 13.21
N ASN A 188 23.51 15.82 13.19
CA ASN A 188 24.26 14.59 13.44
C ASN A 188 25.33 14.35 12.36
N LEU A 189 25.02 14.58 11.08
CA LEU A 189 26.01 14.49 9.99
C LEU A 189 27.14 15.52 10.16
N LEU A 190 26.82 16.75 10.53
CA LEU A 190 27.82 17.79 10.80
C LEU A 190 28.71 17.40 12.00
N PHE A 191 28.14 16.79 13.03
CA PHE A 191 28.90 16.28 14.17
C PHE A 191 29.84 15.14 13.76
N ILE A 192 29.35 14.16 12.99
CA ILE A 192 30.17 13.07 12.42
C ILE A 192 31.35 13.62 11.62
N TYR A 193 31.10 14.60 10.76
CA TYR A 193 32.13 15.27 9.97
C TYR A 193 33.17 15.96 10.85
N LYS A 194 32.72 16.72 11.86
CA LYS A 194 33.59 17.40 12.83
C LYS A 194 34.50 16.42 13.57
N GLN A 195 33.97 15.23 13.91
CA GLN A 195 34.73 14.16 14.58
C GLN A 195 35.64 13.36 13.64
N LYS A 196 35.67 13.69 12.34
CA LYS A 196 36.46 13.00 11.30
C LYS A 196 36.22 11.49 11.25
N ILE A 197 35.00 11.06 11.60
CA ILE A 197 34.60 9.65 11.51
C ILE A 197 34.51 9.30 10.02
N LYS A 198 35.23 8.26 9.61
CA LYS A 198 35.25 7.80 8.22
C LYS A 198 34.12 6.79 7.99
N PHE A 199 33.39 6.96 6.89
CA PHE A 199 32.44 5.99 6.39
C PHE A 199 32.94 5.41 5.06
N SER A 200 32.68 4.13 4.81
CA SER A 200 32.62 3.63 3.45
C SER A 200 31.33 4.13 2.78
N ASP A 201 31.30 4.17 1.44
CA ASP A 201 30.08 4.56 0.71
C ASP A 201 28.86 3.73 1.11
N LYS A 202 29.06 2.42 1.35
CA LYS A 202 28.02 1.51 1.81
C LYS A 202 27.49 1.91 3.20
N ASN A 203 28.39 2.13 4.16
CA ASN A 203 27.99 2.47 5.53
C ASN A 203 27.34 3.86 5.59
N LEU A 204 27.78 4.80 4.75
CA LEU A 204 27.17 6.11 4.66
C LEU A 204 25.74 6.02 4.12
N LYS A 205 25.51 5.26 3.04
CA LYS A 205 24.16 5.03 2.48
C LYS A 205 23.23 4.40 3.51
N GLU A 206 23.70 3.38 4.23
CA GLU A 206 22.95 2.72 5.29
C GLU A 206 22.63 3.69 6.45
N TYR A 207 23.60 4.51 6.86
CA TYR A 207 23.39 5.53 7.87
C TYR A 207 22.35 6.56 7.45
N ILE A 208 22.44 7.09 6.22
CA ILE A 208 21.47 8.03 5.65
C ILE A 208 20.07 7.40 5.63
N TYR A 209 19.96 6.17 5.10
CA TYR A 209 18.68 5.48 4.99
C TYR A 209 18.05 5.23 6.35
N ASN A 210 18.81 4.84 7.37
CA ASN A 210 18.24 4.50 8.67
C ASN A 210 17.98 5.72 9.55
N ASN A 211 18.80 6.77 9.47
CA ASN A 211 18.76 7.89 10.42
C ASN A 211 18.12 9.18 9.89
N ASN A 212 17.86 9.28 8.58
CA ASN A 212 17.16 10.44 8.01
C ASN A 212 15.64 10.26 8.08
N ASN A 213 14.95 10.95 8.99
CA ASN A 213 13.49 10.88 9.09
C ASN A 213 12.78 11.60 7.93
N SER A 214 13.50 12.33 7.08
CA SER A 214 12.96 12.91 5.85
C SER A 214 12.69 11.85 4.77
N LEU A 215 13.29 10.66 4.91
CA LEU A 215 13.11 9.56 3.97
C LEU A 215 11.97 8.66 4.42
N ILE A 216 11.05 8.39 3.49
CA ILE A 216 10.04 7.34 3.61
C ILE A 216 10.75 6.00 3.54
N LYS A 217 10.58 5.17 4.57
CA LYS A 217 11.23 3.86 4.68
C LYS A 217 10.54 2.80 3.81
N VAL A 218 10.60 2.98 2.49
CA VAL A 218 9.86 2.18 1.50
C VAL A 218 10.14 0.68 1.48
N ASN A 219 11.26 0.24 2.06
CA ASN A 219 11.62 -1.18 2.19
C ASN A 219 11.09 -1.80 3.49
N ASN A 220 10.47 -1.02 4.38
CA ASN A 220 9.83 -1.59 5.57
C ASN A 220 8.63 -2.45 5.15
N PHE A 221 8.38 -3.50 5.92
CA PHE A 221 7.30 -4.44 5.64
C PHE A 221 5.96 -3.97 6.20
N ILE A 222 4.90 -4.40 5.51
CA ILE A 222 3.52 -4.42 5.99
C ILE A 222 3.31 -5.74 6.75
N GLU A 223 2.11 -5.96 7.28
CA GLU A 223 1.64 -7.29 7.66
C GLU A 223 1.92 -8.35 6.58
N TYR A 224 2.25 -9.56 7.02
CA TYR A 224 2.59 -10.72 6.20
C TYR A 224 3.88 -10.58 5.36
N ASN A 225 4.84 -9.78 5.82
CA ASN A 225 6.12 -9.51 5.16
C ASN A 225 5.98 -8.99 3.72
N LYS A 226 4.90 -8.27 3.40
CA LYS A 226 4.72 -7.63 2.09
C LYS A 226 5.44 -6.30 2.06
N SER A 227 6.39 -6.11 1.14
CA SER A 227 6.96 -4.80 0.86
C SER A 227 5.94 -3.88 0.19
N LEU A 228 6.15 -2.56 0.30
CA LEU A 228 5.32 -1.59 -0.45
C LEU A 228 5.38 -1.86 -1.96
N PHE A 229 6.57 -2.23 -2.46
CA PHE A 229 6.79 -2.53 -3.87
C PHE A 229 5.94 -3.73 -4.33
N TYR A 230 5.99 -4.84 -3.58
CA TYR A 230 5.12 -5.99 -3.81
C TYR A 230 3.64 -5.60 -3.77
N PHE A 231 3.24 -4.79 -2.79
CA PHE A 231 1.85 -4.36 -2.66
C PHE A 231 1.39 -3.53 -3.87
N THR A 232 2.15 -2.49 -4.27
CA THR A 232 1.79 -1.64 -5.41
C THR A 232 1.73 -2.41 -6.73
N LEU A 233 2.51 -3.49 -6.85
CA LEU A 233 2.48 -4.38 -8.00
C LEU A 233 1.27 -5.31 -8.01
N THR A 234 0.92 -5.89 -6.87
CA THR A 234 -0.11 -6.95 -6.76
C THR A 234 -1.51 -6.46 -6.45
N SER A 235 -1.68 -5.30 -5.81
CA SER A 235 -2.99 -4.66 -5.65
C SER A 235 -3.68 -4.45 -7.00
N ALA A 236 -2.89 -4.33 -8.07
CA ALA A 236 -3.31 -4.27 -9.46
C ALA A 236 -4.09 -5.49 -9.97
N SER A 237 -3.90 -6.68 -9.39
CA SER A 237 -4.34 -7.94 -9.98
C SER A 237 -5.73 -8.40 -9.56
N ARG A 238 -6.42 -7.64 -8.70
CA ARG A 238 -7.70 -8.10 -8.10
C ARG A 238 -8.95 -7.67 -8.87
N LEU A 239 -8.88 -6.78 -9.87
CA LEU A 239 -10.04 -6.31 -10.65
C LEU A 239 -9.68 -5.92 -12.10
N ASP A 240 -10.67 -5.99 -13.00
CA ASP A 240 -10.61 -5.91 -14.49
C ASP A 240 -9.98 -4.65 -15.13
N ASN A 241 -9.38 -3.74 -14.37
CA ASN A 241 -8.74 -2.54 -14.91
C ASN A 241 -7.21 -2.68 -14.99
N LYS A 242 -6.75 -3.41 -16.02
CA LYS A 242 -5.32 -3.68 -16.32
C LYS A 242 -4.42 -2.44 -16.53
N ILE A 243 -5.00 -1.24 -16.67
CA ILE A 243 -4.26 -0.04 -17.13
C ILE A 243 -3.87 0.92 -15.98
N HIS A 244 -4.45 0.81 -14.79
CA HIS A 244 -4.35 1.90 -13.80
C HIS A 244 -3.18 1.84 -12.78
N ASN A 245 -2.52 0.70 -12.57
CA ASN A 245 -1.73 0.49 -11.33
C ASN A 245 -0.20 0.47 -11.44
N TYR A 246 0.39 0.33 -12.63
CA TYR A 246 1.86 0.46 -12.77
C TYR A 246 2.38 1.87 -12.44
N ARG A 247 1.49 2.87 -12.40
CA ARG A 247 1.83 4.26 -12.07
C ARG A 247 2.31 4.41 -10.62
N TYR A 248 1.71 3.67 -9.66
CA TYR A 248 2.17 3.67 -8.27
C TYR A 248 3.55 3.03 -8.14
N THR A 249 3.75 1.87 -8.78
CA THR A 249 5.06 1.21 -8.85
C THR A 249 6.13 2.12 -9.46
N ARG A 250 5.81 2.82 -10.56
CA ARG A 250 6.73 3.76 -11.20
C ARG A 250 7.10 4.93 -10.29
N LEU A 251 6.13 5.53 -9.59
CA LEU A 251 6.40 6.59 -8.61
C LEU A 251 7.30 6.10 -7.47
N LEU A 252 7.07 4.88 -6.98
CA LEU A 252 7.91 4.28 -5.96
C LEU A 252 9.35 4.06 -6.45
N ILE A 253 9.51 3.55 -7.68
CA ILE A 253 10.82 3.40 -8.32
C ILE A 253 11.51 4.76 -8.51
N GLU A 254 10.77 5.77 -8.97
CA GLU A 254 11.29 7.13 -9.15
C GLU A 254 11.76 7.72 -7.83
N TYR A 255 10.94 7.63 -6.78
CA TYR A 255 11.30 8.05 -5.44
C TYR A 255 12.55 7.33 -4.94
N ALA A 256 12.60 6.00 -5.08
CA ALA A 256 13.74 5.22 -4.64
C ALA A 256 15.02 5.63 -5.37
N ASN A 257 14.96 5.76 -6.70
CA ASN A 257 16.09 6.23 -7.50
C ASN A 257 16.54 7.66 -7.12
N ASN A 258 15.60 8.58 -6.88
CA ASN A 258 15.91 9.97 -6.52
C ASN A 258 16.53 10.12 -5.12
N ASN A 259 16.40 9.09 -4.28
CA ASN A 259 16.92 9.09 -2.90
C ASN A 259 17.99 8.02 -2.67
N ASP A 260 18.57 7.45 -3.73
CA ASP A 260 19.58 6.38 -3.68
C ASP A 260 19.16 5.16 -2.84
N ILE A 261 17.87 4.85 -2.84
CA ILE A 261 17.29 3.68 -2.16
C ILE A 261 17.24 2.54 -3.16
N ILE A 262 17.87 1.41 -2.82
CA ILE A 262 17.72 0.15 -3.55
C ILE A 262 16.48 -0.56 -3.00
N LEU A 263 15.47 -0.76 -3.84
CA LEU A 263 14.26 -1.50 -3.46
C LEU A 263 14.60 -2.99 -3.33
N ASP A 264 14.15 -3.63 -2.25
CA ASP A 264 14.25 -5.08 -2.11
C ASP A 264 13.14 -5.76 -2.92
N ILE A 265 13.49 -6.18 -4.13
CA ILE A 265 12.57 -6.80 -5.09
C ILE A 265 12.63 -8.34 -5.08
N ASN A 266 13.60 -8.93 -4.39
CA ASN A 266 13.73 -10.40 -4.28
C ASN A 266 13.19 -10.95 -2.97
N GLN A 267 12.69 -10.07 -2.10
CA GLN A 267 12.10 -10.45 -0.84
C GLN A 267 10.90 -11.39 -1.03
N TYR A 268 10.83 -12.39 -0.15
CA TYR A 268 9.69 -13.29 -0.03
C TYR A 268 8.63 -12.72 0.92
N THR A 269 7.38 -12.89 0.52
CA THR A 269 6.23 -12.76 1.42
C THR A 269 6.06 -14.02 2.27
N ASP A 270 5.24 -13.95 3.32
CA ASP A 270 4.88 -15.12 4.14
C ASP A 270 4.13 -16.21 3.36
N PHE A 271 3.69 -15.90 2.14
CA PHE A 271 3.08 -16.86 1.22
C PHE A 271 4.10 -17.53 0.29
N HIS A 272 5.40 -17.40 0.58
CA HIS A 272 6.50 -17.92 -0.23
C HIS A 272 6.50 -17.44 -1.69
N GLU A 273 5.94 -16.27 -1.96
CA GLU A 273 5.98 -15.60 -3.26
C GLU A 273 6.86 -14.35 -3.17
N ASP A 274 7.74 -14.18 -4.14
CA ASP A 274 8.50 -12.95 -4.35
C ASP A 274 7.86 -12.07 -5.45
N VAL A 275 8.44 -10.91 -5.69
CA VAL A 275 7.91 -9.96 -6.68
C VAL A 275 7.90 -10.54 -8.09
N PHE A 276 8.95 -11.27 -8.47
CA PHE A 276 9.05 -11.82 -9.81
C PHE A 276 7.97 -12.88 -10.04
N GLY A 277 7.81 -13.82 -9.10
CA GLY A 277 6.73 -14.80 -9.10
C GLY A 277 5.35 -14.17 -9.20
N ALA A 278 5.11 -13.09 -8.44
CA ALA A 278 3.84 -12.35 -8.50
C ALA A 278 3.59 -11.73 -9.89
N VAL A 279 4.60 -11.11 -10.50
CA VAL A 279 4.49 -10.52 -11.85
C VAL A 279 4.18 -11.58 -12.90
N ILE A 280 4.85 -12.74 -12.81
CA ILE A 280 4.62 -13.87 -13.71
C ILE A 280 3.20 -14.42 -13.57
N ARG A 281 2.73 -14.62 -12.33
CA ARG A 281 1.35 -15.03 -12.04
C ARG A 281 0.33 -14.04 -12.61
N ILE A 282 0.57 -12.74 -12.46
CA ILE A 282 -0.30 -11.68 -13.01
C ILE A 282 -0.33 -11.69 -14.55
N GLY A 283 0.75 -12.13 -15.19
CA GLY A 283 0.80 -12.27 -16.64
C GLY A 283 0.94 -10.93 -17.40
N SER A 284 1.37 -9.86 -16.72
CA SER A 284 1.47 -8.51 -17.30
C SER A 284 2.86 -8.21 -17.85
N MET A 285 2.95 -8.02 -19.16
CA MET A 285 4.20 -7.64 -19.83
C MET A 285 4.74 -6.29 -19.34
N ILE A 286 3.85 -5.33 -19.02
CA ILE A 286 4.25 -4.02 -18.51
C ILE A 286 4.95 -4.16 -17.15
N LEU A 287 4.42 -4.97 -16.25
CA LEU A 287 5.01 -5.19 -14.93
C LEU A 287 6.31 -5.99 -15.03
N PHE A 288 6.36 -6.98 -15.94
CA PHE A 288 7.58 -7.73 -16.25
C PHE A 288 8.71 -6.80 -16.65
N ASN A 289 8.49 -5.92 -17.63
CA ASN A 289 9.51 -4.97 -18.08
C ASN A 289 9.94 -4.02 -16.96
N ILE A 290 9.00 -3.48 -16.18
CA ILE A 290 9.33 -2.60 -15.04
C ILE A 290 10.27 -3.29 -14.05
N VAL A 291 9.99 -4.55 -13.68
CA VAL A 291 10.79 -5.28 -12.70
C VAL A 291 12.14 -5.70 -13.28
N VAL A 292 12.18 -6.18 -14.54
CA VAL A 292 13.43 -6.56 -15.23
C VAL A 292 14.33 -5.36 -15.46
N ASP A 293 13.80 -4.23 -15.95
CA ASP A 293 14.56 -3.01 -16.17
C ASP A 293 15.16 -2.48 -14.87
N TYR A 294 14.37 -2.48 -13.79
CA TYR A 294 14.84 -2.07 -12.48
C TYR A 294 15.93 -3.01 -11.95
N ALA A 295 15.73 -4.33 -12.07
CA ALA A 295 16.71 -5.32 -11.66
C ALA A 295 18.02 -5.17 -12.42
N ASN A 296 17.97 -5.02 -13.75
CA ASN A 296 19.13 -4.80 -14.60
C ASN A 296 19.87 -3.50 -14.23
N LYS A 297 19.16 -2.40 -14.03
CA LYS A 297 19.74 -1.11 -13.65
C LYS A 297 20.52 -1.18 -12.33
N HIS A 298 20.03 -1.99 -11.38
CA HIS A 298 20.60 -2.11 -10.04
C HIS A 298 21.41 -3.39 -9.82
N ASN A 299 21.72 -4.15 -10.89
CA ASN A 299 22.45 -5.41 -10.85
C ASN A 299 21.84 -6.46 -9.89
N ILE A 300 20.51 -6.50 -9.82
CA ILE A 300 19.76 -7.49 -9.06
C ILE A 300 19.43 -8.67 -9.98
N ILE A 301 19.70 -9.88 -9.52
CA ILE A 301 19.34 -11.11 -10.24
C ILE A 301 17.97 -11.57 -9.73
N LEU A 302 16.95 -11.55 -10.60
CA LEU A 302 15.59 -11.98 -10.23
C LEU A 302 15.54 -13.51 -10.08
N ASN A 303 14.76 -13.99 -9.12
CA ASN A 303 14.70 -15.40 -8.81
C ASN A 303 13.75 -16.18 -9.74
N VAL A 304 14.26 -16.59 -10.90
CA VAL A 304 13.51 -17.32 -11.93
C VAL A 304 12.85 -18.60 -11.42
N ASN A 305 13.49 -19.34 -10.51
CA ASN A 305 13.03 -20.67 -10.10
C ASN A 305 12.26 -20.72 -8.76
N ASN A 306 12.02 -19.56 -8.13
CA ASN A 306 11.34 -19.53 -6.83
C ASN A 306 9.87 -19.91 -6.95
N LYS A 307 9.33 -20.56 -5.92
CA LYS A 307 7.91 -20.93 -5.88
C LYS A 307 7.03 -19.67 -5.91
N THR A 308 5.79 -19.82 -6.38
CA THR A 308 4.78 -18.76 -6.31
C THR A 308 3.69 -19.16 -5.31
N THR A 309 2.77 -18.24 -4.99
CA THR A 309 1.68 -18.51 -4.03
C THR A 309 0.75 -19.65 -4.47
N ASN A 310 0.53 -19.77 -5.79
CA ASN A 310 -0.45 -20.70 -6.37
C ASN A 310 0.19 -21.93 -7.01
N SER A 311 1.51 -21.90 -7.22
CA SER A 311 2.18 -22.92 -8.00
C SER A 311 3.58 -23.23 -7.48
N LYS A 312 4.07 -24.38 -7.88
CA LYS A 312 5.38 -24.86 -7.46
C LYS A 312 6.52 -24.21 -8.27
N SER A 313 6.22 -23.40 -9.30
CA SER A 313 7.20 -22.72 -10.17
C SER A 313 6.54 -21.62 -11.03
N PRO A 314 7.19 -20.47 -11.28
CA PRO A 314 6.62 -19.38 -12.09
C PRO A 314 6.30 -19.84 -13.52
N LEU A 315 7.10 -20.77 -14.05
CA LEU A 315 6.84 -21.37 -15.35
C LEU A 315 5.52 -22.15 -15.39
N SER A 316 5.15 -22.80 -14.28
CA SER A 316 3.86 -23.49 -14.21
C SER A 316 2.68 -22.51 -14.22
N ASP A 317 2.81 -21.32 -13.63
CA ASP A 317 1.76 -20.29 -13.74
C ASP A 317 1.60 -19.77 -15.18
N LEU A 318 2.70 -19.58 -15.91
CA LEU A 318 2.66 -19.22 -17.34
C LEU A 318 1.95 -20.27 -18.18
N ALA A 319 2.22 -21.55 -17.92
CA ALA A 319 1.62 -22.68 -18.63
C ALA A 319 0.13 -22.88 -18.30
N ILE A 320 -0.28 -22.60 -17.05
CA ILE A 320 -1.66 -22.83 -16.57
C ILE A 320 -2.57 -21.65 -16.91
N PHE A 321 -2.22 -20.46 -16.43
CA PHE A 321 -3.21 -19.39 -16.25
C PHE A 321 -3.21 -18.36 -17.36
N ASN A 322 -2.03 -18.07 -17.95
CA ASN A 322 -1.89 -16.87 -18.78
C ASN A 322 -1.92 -17.16 -20.28
N ASN A 323 -1.53 -18.37 -20.72
CA ASN A 323 -1.27 -18.68 -22.15
C ASN A 323 -0.52 -17.55 -22.89
N ASN A 324 0.27 -16.78 -22.14
CA ASN A 324 0.92 -15.59 -22.64
C ASN A 324 2.28 -16.01 -23.18
N ILE A 325 2.26 -16.50 -24.42
CA ILE A 325 3.43 -17.02 -25.12
C ILE A 325 4.55 -15.97 -25.17
N GLU A 326 4.18 -14.70 -25.37
CA GLU A 326 5.14 -13.61 -25.42
C GLU A 326 5.88 -13.44 -24.08
N LEU A 327 5.12 -13.44 -22.98
CA LEU A 327 5.72 -13.36 -21.64
C LEU A 327 6.58 -14.60 -21.32
N LEU A 328 6.16 -15.79 -21.77
CA LEU A 328 6.97 -17.01 -21.64
C LEU A 328 8.31 -16.89 -22.37
N LYS A 329 8.30 -16.39 -23.60
CA LYS A 329 9.53 -16.17 -24.38
C LYS A 329 10.46 -15.17 -23.68
N LYS A 330 9.90 -14.06 -23.17
CA LYS A 330 10.67 -13.05 -22.41
C LYS A 330 11.23 -13.58 -21.09
N TYR A 331 10.48 -14.42 -20.38
CA TYR A 331 10.95 -15.10 -19.18
C TYR A 331 12.13 -16.03 -19.47
N ILE A 332 12.07 -16.81 -20.56
CA ILE A 332 13.19 -17.66 -21.00
C ILE A 332 14.39 -16.82 -21.41
N GLU A 333 14.18 -15.78 -22.22
CA GLU A 333 15.24 -14.85 -22.66
C GLU A 333 15.98 -14.22 -21.46
N TYR A 334 15.24 -13.76 -20.44
CA TYR A 334 15.84 -13.23 -19.23
C TYR A 334 16.67 -14.28 -18.48
N ALA A 335 16.15 -15.50 -18.33
CA ALA A 335 16.88 -16.58 -17.68
C ALA A 335 18.19 -16.90 -18.42
N GLU A 336 18.14 -16.97 -19.76
CA GLU A 336 19.32 -17.16 -20.61
C GLU A 336 20.33 -16.02 -20.47
N GLU A 337 19.88 -14.76 -20.51
CA GLU A 337 20.74 -13.58 -20.35
C GLU A 337 21.47 -13.59 -19.00
N LYS A 338 20.80 -14.06 -17.93
CA LYS A 338 21.37 -14.17 -16.60
C LYS A 338 22.06 -15.51 -16.32
N ASN A 339 22.16 -16.40 -17.31
CA ASN A 339 22.72 -17.75 -17.18
C ASN A 339 22.04 -18.57 -16.06
N ILE A 340 20.72 -18.44 -15.92
CA ILE A 340 19.91 -19.16 -14.96
C ILE A 340 19.22 -20.33 -15.67
N LEU A 341 19.51 -21.56 -15.25
CA LEU A 341 18.82 -22.75 -15.75
C LEU A 341 17.39 -22.82 -15.17
N ILE A 342 16.37 -22.84 -16.02
CA ILE A 342 14.97 -22.94 -15.58
C ILE A 342 14.69 -24.36 -15.09
N ASN A 343 14.14 -24.49 -13.87
CA ASN A 343 13.79 -25.77 -13.29
C ASN A 343 12.45 -26.30 -13.83
N LEU A 344 12.52 -27.33 -14.67
CA LEU A 344 11.37 -28.03 -15.25
C LEU A 344 10.91 -29.24 -14.43
N ASN A 345 11.69 -29.68 -13.44
CA ASN A 345 11.53 -30.98 -12.77
C ASN A 345 11.07 -30.82 -11.31
N ASN A 346 9.87 -30.27 -11.13
CA ASN A 346 9.23 -30.17 -9.81
C ASN A 346 8.10 -31.20 -9.67
N ILE A 347 8.38 -32.34 -9.03
CA ILE A 347 7.63 -33.61 -9.20
C ILE A 347 6.76 -34.07 -8.01
N TYR A 348 6.56 -33.24 -6.98
CA TYR A 348 5.90 -33.67 -5.73
C TYR A 348 4.47 -34.25 -5.91
N ASN A 349 3.79 -34.01 -7.06
CA ASN A 349 2.56 -34.71 -7.48
C ASN A 349 2.55 -34.92 -9.02
N GLY A 350 3.70 -35.32 -9.56
CA GLY A 350 3.95 -35.31 -11.00
C GLY A 350 4.41 -33.95 -11.50
N ASN A 351 4.83 -33.92 -12.76
CA ASN A 351 5.31 -32.70 -13.39
C ASN A 351 4.14 -31.79 -13.73
N ILE A 352 3.96 -30.76 -12.91
CA ILE A 352 2.82 -29.85 -13.04
C ILE A 352 2.80 -29.16 -14.42
N ILE A 353 3.96 -28.79 -14.97
CA ILE A 353 4.06 -28.12 -16.28
C ILE A 353 3.48 -29.03 -17.38
N ILE A 354 3.90 -30.30 -17.39
CA ILE A 354 3.39 -31.28 -18.37
C ILE A 354 1.91 -31.55 -18.17
N SER A 355 1.46 -31.70 -16.92
CA SER A 355 0.03 -31.87 -16.64
C SER A 355 -0.80 -30.72 -17.19
N SER A 356 -0.38 -29.48 -16.96
CA SER A 356 -1.08 -28.28 -17.43
C SER A 356 -1.13 -28.19 -18.95
N ILE A 357 -0.01 -28.47 -19.62
CA ILE A 357 0.05 -28.47 -21.08
C ILE A 357 -0.92 -29.50 -21.67
N LEU A 358 -0.99 -30.71 -21.11
CA LEU A 358 -1.89 -31.77 -21.55
C LEU A 358 -3.36 -31.39 -21.32
N SER A 359 -3.72 -30.99 -20.10
CA SER A 359 -5.10 -30.65 -19.72
C SER A 359 -5.71 -29.52 -20.58
N TYR A 360 -4.89 -28.56 -20.99
CA TYR A 360 -5.33 -27.41 -21.78
C TYR A 360 -4.90 -27.47 -23.25
N SER A 361 -4.30 -28.58 -23.71
CA SER A 361 -3.81 -28.76 -25.09
C SER A 361 -2.92 -27.60 -25.59
N ARG A 362 -1.95 -27.18 -24.77
CA ARG A 362 -1.09 -26.00 -25.03
C ARG A 362 0.09 -26.36 -25.95
N VAL A 363 -0.19 -26.62 -27.24
CA VAL A 363 0.81 -27.08 -28.22
C VAL A 363 2.00 -26.11 -28.36
N GLU A 364 1.76 -24.81 -28.47
CA GLU A 364 2.85 -23.84 -28.66
C GLU A 364 3.76 -23.73 -27.42
N ILE A 365 3.19 -23.77 -26.20
CA ILE A 365 3.97 -23.80 -24.95
C ILE A 365 4.80 -25.07 -24.88
N PHE A 366 4.23 -26.20 -25.29
CA PHE A 366 4.95 -27.47 -25.35
C PHE A 366 6.17 -27.39 -26.27
N ASP A 367 5.99 -26.87 -27.49
CA ASP A 367 7.07 -26.77 -28.47
C ASP A 367 8.21 -25.86 -27.93
N ILE A 368 7.88 -24.72 -27.31
CA ILE A 368 8.87 -23.83 -26.66
C ILE A 368 9.64 -24.55 -25.55
N ILE A 369 8.96 -25.30 -24.70
CA ILE A 369 9.61 -26.05 -23.60
C ILE A 369 10.51 -27.15 -24.16
N ILE A 370 10.08 -27.87 -25.20
CA ILE A 370 10.90 -28.91 -25.83
C ILE A 370 12.16 -28.30 -26.46
N GLU A 371 12.04 -27.18 -27.17
CA GLU A 371 13.20 -26.47 -27.72
C GLU A 371 14.18 -26.07 -26.63
N TYR A 372 13.69 -25.48 -25.54
CA TYR A 372 14.50 -25.17 -24.35
C TYR A 372 15.20 -26.42 -23.80
N THR A 373 14.48 -27.53 -23.63
CA THR A 373 15.08 -28.75 -23.07
C THR A 373 16.17 -29.33 -23.96
N LYS A 374 16.01 -29.27 -25.29
CA LYS A 374 17.04 -29.73 -26.23
C LYS A 374 18.28 -28.85 -26.18
N LYS A 375 18.08 -27.53 -26.17
CA LYS A 375 19.19 -26.55 -26.09
C LYS A 375 20.04 -26.76 -24.83
N HIS A 376 19.41 -27.08 -23.70
CA HIS A 376 20.07 -27.21 -22.40
C HIS A 376 20.30 -28.66 -21.96
N ASN A 377 20.05 -29.64 -22.83
CA ASN A 377 20.16 -31.07 -22.53
C ASN A 377 19.39 -31.51 -21.27
N ILE A 378 18.20 -30.94 -21.05
CA ILE A 378 17.34 -31.26 -19.91
C ILE A 378 16.44 -32.43 -20.29
N ILE A 379 16.35 -33.42 -19.39
CA ILE A 379 15.34 -34.49 -19.49
C ILE A 379 14.20 -34.14 -18.54
N ILE A 380 12.98 -34.03 -19.08
CA ILE A 380 11.77 -33.75 -18.31
C ILE A 380 11.35 -35.00 -17.55
N GLN A 381 11.24 -34.87 -16.24
CA GLN A 381 10.82 -35.94 -15.36
C GLN A 381 9.30 -35.99 -15.30
N VAL A 382 8.71 -37.16 -15.53
CA VAL A 382 7.25 -37.41 -15.47
C VAL A 382 6.96 -38.64 -14.61
N ASN A 383 5.76 -38.73 -14.03
CA ASN A 383 5.35 -39.85 -13.18
C ASN A 383 4.01 -40.46 -13.61
N ASN A 384 3.49 -41.40 -12.80
CA ASN A 384 2.19 -42.04 -13.03
C ASN A 384 1.02 -41.05 -13.21
N SER A 385 0.99 -39.95 -12.45
CA SER A 385 -0.05 -38.93 -12.59
C SER A 385 -0.04 -38.29 -13.98
N ASN A 386 1.15 -37.98 -14.52
CA ASN A 386 1.28 -37.46 -15.88
C ASN A 386 0.87 -38.49 -16.94
N MET A 387 1.27 -39.75 -16.75
CA MET A 387 0.95 -40.83 -17.69
C MET A 387 -0.54 -41.14 -17.75
N ASN A 388 -1.22 -41.19 -16.60
CA ASN A 388 -2.67 -41.37 -16.51
C ASN A 388 -3.40 -40.23 -17.23
N LEU A 389 -2.96 -38.98 -17.06
CA LEU A 389 -3.54 -37.84 -17.77
C LEU A 389 -3.36 -37.96 -19.29
N LEU A 390 -2.18 -38.38 -19.75
CA LEU A 390 -1.93 -38.62 -21.17
C LEU A 390 -2.87 -39.69 -21.75
N GLU A 391 -3.17 -40.76 -20.99
CA GLU A 391 -4.14 -41.78 -21.39
C GLU A 391 -5.57 -41.25 -21.47
N ILE A 392 -5.97 -40.40 -20.52
CA ILE A 392 -7.27 -39.71 -20.56
C ILE A 392 -7.37 -38.85 -21.81
N CYS A 393 -6.36 -38.01 -22.09
CA CYS A 393 -6.31 -37.18 -23.29
C CYS A 393 -6.41 -38.02 -24.58
N LYS A 394 -5.79 -39.21 -24.63
CA LYS A 394 -5.90 -40.13 -25.78
C LYS A 394 -7.31 -40.65 -26.00
N LYS A 395 -8.08 -40.87 -24.93
CA LYS A 395 -9.48 -41.32 -24.99
C LYS A 395 -10.45 -40.20 -25.38
N GLU A 396 -10.16 -38.95 -25.00
CA GLU A 396 -11.03 -37.78 -25.24
C GLU A 396 -11.01 -37.23 -26.69
N GLY A 397 -10.29 -37.85 -27.64
CA GLY A 397 -10.47 -37.63 -29.08
C GLY A 397 -9.76 -36.39 -29.69
N LYS A 398 -10.38 -35.78 -30.73
CA LYS A 398 -9.76 -34.82 -31.68
C LYS A 398 -9.08 -33.60 -31.01
N LYS A 399 -9.58 -33.15 -29.86
CA LYS A 399 -9.08 -31.95 -29.13
C LYS A 399 -7.60 -32.06 -28.74
N TYR A 400 -7.14 -33.26 -28.36
CA TYR A 400 -5.76 -33.47 -27.88
C TYR A 400 -4.87 -34.15 -28.93
N LYS A 401 -5.39 -34.42 -30.13
CA LYS A 401 -4.67 -35.19 -31.16
C LYS A 401 -3.29 -34.59 -31.47
N GLU A 402 -3.22 -33.27 -31.55
CA GLU A 402 -1.98 -32.55 -31.85
C GLU A 402 -0.96 -32.63 -30.71
N ILE A 403 -1.37 -32.30 -29.47
CA ILE A 403 -0.46 -32.35 -28.32
C ILE A 403 0.03 -33.78 -28.03
N ILE A 404 -0.82 -34.80 -28.24
CA ILE A 404 -0.43 -36.21 -28.10
C ILE A 404 0.59 -36.61 -29.17
N SER A 405 0.39 -36.15 -30.41
CA SER A 405 1.35 -36.38 -31.50
C SER A 405 2.72 -35.78 -31.15
N ARG A 406 2.74 -34.53 -30.67
CA ARG A 406 3.97 -33.87 -30.19
C ARG A 406 4.63 -34.64 -29.05
N PHE A 407 3.86 -35.07 -28.04
CA PHE A 407 4.39 -35.84 -26.92
C PHE A 407 5.05 -37.15 -27.37
N ASN A 408 4.41 -37.89 -28.28
CA ASN A 408 4.96 -39.13 -28.81
C ASN A 408 6.24 -38.90 -29.64
N ASN A 409 6.29 -37.84 -30.44
CA ASN A 409 7.46 -37.51 -31.27
C ASN A 409 8.69 -37.12 -30.43
N TYR A 410 8.48 -36.55 -29.24
CA TYR A 410 9.56 -36.14 -28.34
C TYR A 410 9.66 -37.01 -27.10
N LYS A 411 9.25 -38.28 -27.18
CA LYS A 411 9.28 -39.22 -26.04
C LYS A 411 10.65 -39.35 -25.37
N SER A 412 11.74 -39.22 -26.14
CA SER A 412 13.12 -39.26 -25.63
C SER A 412 13.48 -38.08 -24.72
N ASN A 413 12.75 -36.97 -24.78
CA ASN A 413 12.93 -35.82 -23.89
C ASN A 413 12.32 -36.06 -22.49
N PHE A 414 11.64 -37.19 -22.28
CA PHE A 414 10.97 -37.52 -21.03
C PHE A 414 11.61 -38.74 -20.35
N LYS A 415 11.75 -38.66 -19.02
CA LYS A 415 12.12 -39.78 -18.16
C LYS A 415 11.00 -40.04 -17.16
N PHE A 416 10.52 -41.27 -17.15
CA PHE A 416 9.59 -41.73 -16.14
C PHE A 416 10.32 -41.93 -14.80
N ILE A 417 9.69 -41.48 -13.70
CA ILE A 417 10.17 -41.67 -12.33
C ILE A 417 9.03 -42.22 -11.48
N ASP A 418 9.30 -43.30 -10.76
CA ASP A 418 8.40 -43.82 -9.74
C ASP A 418 8.54 -42.98 -8.45
N ASN A 419 7.46 -42.30 -8.05
CA ASN A 419 7.41 -41.49 -6.83
C ASN A 419 7.30 -42.33 -5.54
N TRP A 420 7.87 -43.55 -5.51
CA TRP A 420 7.81 -44.48 -4.37
C TRP A 420 9.19 -44.92 -3.85
N LYS A 421 10.21 -44.06 -3.97
CA LYS A 421 11.49 -44.23 -3.25
C LYS A 421 12.04 -42.92 -2.73
#